data_AF-W5J8L4-F1
#
_entry.id   AF-W5J8L4-F1
#
_cell.length_a   1.000
_cell.length_b   1.000
_cell.length_c   1.000
_cell.angle_alpha   90.00
_cell.angle_beta   90.00
_cell.angle_gamma   90.00
#
_symmetry.space_group_name_H-M   'P 1'
#
loop_
_entity.id
_entity.type
_entity.pdbx_description
1 polymer ?
#
loop_
_entity_poly.entity_id
_entity_poly.type
_entity_poly.pdbx_seq_one_letter_code
_entity_poly.pdbx_strand_id
1 'polypeptide(L)'
;MDQLKFLEYCDFFKPILVEEILLVEHPSLLPNGKCSAIGKMAHGEDKLLSLMIPELPGSFQLEDGTFVLDISFRNYRGKRPQGGDHVEVCGTLMLYDTECSADINSTTTSGFLRERLMETDNIDELFKEMRLKYKPFIEVEYINPVKEARRMIACNLRMRCLQTNNPG
;
A
#
# COMPACT_ATOMS: atom_id res chain seq x y z
N MET A 1 -7.43 15.10 17.02
CA MET A 1 -8.31 15.37 15.86
C MET A 1 -7.61 16.12 14.71
N ASP A 2 -6.40 16.69 14.89
CA ASP A 2 -5.64 17.35 13.80
C ASP A 2 -5.03 16.42 12.72
N GLN A 3 -5.23 15.10 12.83
CA GLN A 3 -4.62 14.12 11.92
C GLN A 3 -5.47 13.78 10.69
N LEU A 4 -6.72 14.25 10.63
CA LEU A 4 -7.58 14.14 9.44
C LEU A 4 -7.37 15.33 8.49
N LYS A 5 -6.13 15.81 8.33
CA LYS A 5 -5.82 16.73 7.22
C LYS A 5 -6.24 16.04 5.93
N PHE A 6 -7.04 16.72 5.10
CA PHE A 6 -7.46 16.26 3.79
C PHE A 6 -6.22 15.84 2.98
N LEU A 7 -5.93 14.54 2.99
CA LEU A 7 -5.01 13.96 2.02
C LEU A 7 -5.82 13.91 0.72
N GLU A 8 -5.66 14.98 -0.07
CA GLU A 8 -6.11 15.05 -1.45
C GLU A 8 -5.70 13.78 -2.19
N TYR A 9 -6.52 13.37 -3.16
CA TYR A 9 -6.23 12.20 -3.98
C TYR A 9 -4.87 12.39 -4.68
N CYS A 10 -3.97 11.43 -4.53
CA CYS A 10 -2.65 11.46 -5.15
C CYS A 10 -2.74 10.88 -6.57
N ASP A 11 -2.66 11.72 -7.59
CA ASP A 11 -2.68 11.31 -9.00
C ASP A 11 -1.32 10.80 -9.52
N PHE A 12 -0.26 10.89 -8.72
CA PHE A 12 1.07 10.42 -9.07
C PHE A 12 1.38 9.13 -8.30
N PHE A 13 2.16 8.22 -8.89
CA PHE A 13 2.57 7.00 -8.20
C PHE A 13 3.58 7.30 -7.09
N LYS A 14 3.07 7.68 -5.91
CA LYS A 14 3.88 7.94 -4.73
C LYS A 14 4.57 6.65 -4.29
N PRO A 15 5.91 6.62 -4.18
CA PRO A 15 6.59 5.45 -3.65
C PRO A 15 6.10 5.16 -2.23
N ILE A 16 5.79 3.91 -1.93
CA ILE A 16 5.39 3.40 -0.61
C ILE A 16 5.97 1.99 -0.39
N LEU A 17 6.32 1.67 0.85
CA LEU A 17 6.75 0.33 1.23
C LEU A 17 5.54 -0.58 1.48
N VAL A 18 5.73 -1.89 1.31
CA VAL A 18 4.68 -2.89 1.58
C VAL A 18 4.29 -2.84 3.07
N GLU A 19 5.27 -2.73 3.96
CA GLU A 19 5.08 -2.58 5.40
C GLU A 19 4.38 -1.28 5.80
N GLU A 20 4.57 -0.17 5.07
CA GLU A 20 3.87 1.09 5.35
C GLU A 20 2.37 0.97 5.07
N ILE A 21 1.99 0.12 4.11
CA ILE A 21 0.57 -0.17 3.81
C ILE A 21 -0.02 -1.08 4.89
N LEU A 22 0.72 -2.10 5.31
CA LEU A 22 0.17 -3.18 6.14
C LEU A 22 0.26 -2.90 7.65
N LEU A 23 1.18 -2.03 8.09
CA LEU A 23 1.35 -1.66 9.49
C LEU A 23 0.62 -0.36 9.86
N VAL A 24 -0.19 0.20 8.95
CA VAL A 24 -1.02 1.36 9.26
C VAL A 24 -1.97 1.03 10.43
N GLU A 25 -2.13 1.96 11.36
CA GLU A 25 -2.98 1.74 12.53
C GLU A 25 -4.47 1.56 12.16
N HIS A 26 -4.91 2.29 11.13
CA HIS A 26 -6.28 2.30 10.66
C HIS A 26 -6.37 2.53 9.14
N PRO A 27 -7.25 1.83 8.40
CA PRO A 27 -7.32 1.92 6.93
C PRO A 27 -7.66 3.32 6.40
N SER A 28 -8.36 4.16 7.16
CA SER A 28 -8.63 5.56 6.77
C SER A 28 -7.38 6.46 6.76
N LEU A 29 -6.29 6.03 7.42
CA LEU A 29 -5.03 6.77 7.48
C LEU A 29 -4.09 6.44 6.32
N LEU A 30 -4.45 5.46 5.48
CA LEU A 30 -3.68 5.15 4.29
C LEU A 30 -3.66 6.33 3.31
N PRO A 31 -2.58 6.48 2.51
CA PRO A 31 -2.59 7.38 1.37
C PRO A 31 -3.82 7.13 0.48
N ASN A 32 -4.40 8.19 -0.04
CA ASN A 32 -5.54 8.10 -0.95
C ASN A 32 -5.04 8.29 -2.38
N GLY A 33 -5.29 7.32 -3.25
CA GLY A 33 -4.93 7.37 -4.67
C GLY A 33 -3.76 6.49 -5.05
N LYS A 34 -2.95 6.97 -5.99
CA LYS A 34 -1.94 6.19 -6.68
C LYS A 34 -0.67 6.01 -5.85
N CYS A 35 -0.08 4.83 -5.98
CA CYS A 35 1.15 4.47 -5.29
C CYS A 35 2.03 3.56 -6.16
N SER A 36 3.32 3.52 -5.82
CA SER A 36 4.28 2.55 -6.35
C SER A 36 4.88 1.77 -5.19
N ALA A 37 4.79 0.44 -5.22
CA ALA A 37 5.38 -0.46 -4.24
C ALA A 37 6.36 -1.43 -4.91
N ILE A 38 7.56 -1.54 -4.35
CA ILE A 38 8.59 -2.47 -4.84
C ILE A 38 8.59 -3.70 -3.95
N GLY A 39 8.53 -4.89 -4.57
CA GLY A 39 8.46 -6.14 -3.86
C GLY A 39 8.90 -7.33 -4.71
N LYS A 40 8.62 -8.53 -4.21
CA LYS A 40 8.80 -9.80 -4.92
C LYS A 40 7.45 -10.45 -5.19
N MET A 41 7.22 -10.91 -6.41
CA MET A 41 5.98 -11.63 -6.74
C MET A 41 5.94 -12.98 -6.01
N ALA A 42 4.82 -13.27 -5.35
CA ALA A 42 4.56 -14.58 -4.77
C ALA A 42 4.39 -15.65 -5.87
N HIS A 43 4.66 -16.91 -5.53
CA HIS A 43 4.50 -18.02 -6.47
C HIS A 43 3.03 -18.44 -6.56
N GLY A 44 2.43 -18.28 -7.75
CA GLY A 44 1.08 -18.77 -8.04
C GLY A 44 -0.05 -17.94 -7.40
N GLU A 45 0.26 -16.78 -6.83
CA GLU A 45 -0.70 -15.91 -6.15
C GLU A 45 -0.53 -14.47 -6.60
N ASP A 46 -1.64 -13.72 -6.65
CA ASP A 46 -1.64 -12.28 -6.92
C ASP A 46 -1.25 -11.51 -5.64
N LYS A 47 -0.02 -11.72 -5.18
CA LYS A 47 0.54 -11.13 -3.94
C LYS A 47 1.93 -10.56 -4.15
N LEU A 48 2.19 -9.44 -3.48
CA LEU A 48 3.47 -8.76 -3.42
C LEU A 48 4.11 -8.93 -2.04
N LEU A 49 5.27 -9.57 -2.02
CA LEU A 49 6.06 -9.80 -0.82
C LEU A 49 6.96 -8.59 -0.56
N SER A 50 7.05 -8.16 0.70
CA SER A 50 8.01 -7.13 1.12
C SER A 50 9.45 -7.58 0.85
N LEU A 51 10.35 -6.63 0.65
CA LEU A 51 11.78 -6.91 0.55
C LEU A 51 12.48 -6.39 1.79
N MET A 52 13.54 -7.08 2.19
CA MET A 52 14.49 -6.58 3.16
C MET A 52 15.04 -5.21 2.72
N ILE A 53 15.04 -4.23 3.63
CA ILE A 53 15.61 -2.90 3.42
C ILE A 53 17.09 -2.90 3.84
N PRO A 54 18.05 -2.70 2.93
CA PRO A 54 19.48 -2.79 3.25
C PRO A 54 19.99 -1.72 4.21
N GLU A 55 19.30 -0.59 4.28
CA GLU A 55 19.73 0.58 5.06
C GLU A 55 19.32 0.50 6.53
N LEU A 56 18.48 -0.47 6.90
CA LEU A 56 18.10 -0.69 8.29
C LEU A 56 19.21 -1.42 9.05
N PRO A 57 19.44 -1.09 10.34
CA PRO A 57 20.36 -1.85 11.18
C PRO A 57 19.91 -3.32 11.28
N GLY A 58 20.87 -4.26 11.38
CA GLY A 58 20.58 -5.70 11.37
C GLY A 58 19.56 -6.16 12.42
N SER A 59 19.49 -5.50 13.58
CA SER A 59 18.50 -5.79 14.63
C SER A 59 17.06 -5.45 14.25
N PHE A 60 16.87 -4.64 13.21
CA PHE A 60 15.57 -4.23 12.66
C PHE A 60 15.34 -4.75 11.25
N GLN A 61 16.24 -5.60 10.77
CA GLN A 61 16.18 -6.13 9.41
C GLN A 61 15.18 -7.28 9.37
N LEU A 62 14.13 -7.10 8.57
CA LEU A 62 13.13 -8.12 8.32
C LEU A 62 13.47 -8.86 7.02
N GLU A 63 13.15 -10.16 6.98
CA GLU A 63 13.39 -10.99 5.80
C GLU A 63 12.40 -10.65 4.67
N ASP A 64 12.76 -10.99 3.44
CA ASP A 64 11.83 -10.91 2.31
C ASP A 64 10.55 -11.71 2.60
N GLY A 65 9.39 -11.13 2.31
CA GLY A 65 8.09 -11.77 2.54
C GLY A 65 7.61 -11.77 3.99
N THR A 66 8.28 -11.04 4.90
CA THR A 66 7.73 -10.79 6.24
C THR A 66 6.33 -10.18 6.16
N PHE A 67 6.10 -9.30 5.18
CA PHE A 67 4.79 -8.75 4.88
C PHE A 67 4.34 -9.18 3.48
N VAL A 68 3.05 -9.43 3.35
CA VAL A 68 2.42 -9.94 2.13
C VAL A 68 1.21 -9.09 1.82
N LEU A 69 1.27 -8.36 0.71
CA LEU A 69 0.22 -7.47 0.26
C LEU A 69 -0.55 -8.10 -0.90
N ASP A 70 -1.88 -8.07 -0.82
CA ASP A 70 -2.73 -8.44 -1.94
C ASP A 70 -2.59 -7.43 -3.08
N ILE A 71 -2.53 -7.91 -4.31
CA ILE A 71 -2.61 -7.08 -5.50
C ILE A 71 -3.70 -7.63 -6.42
N SER A 72 -4.33 -6.76 -7.20
CA SER A 72 -5.40 -7.14 -8.13
C SER A 72 -5.01 -6.82 -9.55
N PHE A 73 -4.94 -7.85 -10.39
CA PHE A 73 -4.74 -7.71 -11.84
C PHE A 73 -6.06 -7.63 -12.62
N ARG A 74 -7.20 -7.38 -11.95
CA ARG A 74 -8.53 -7.37 -12.59
C ARG A 74 -8.59 -6.46 -13.82
N ASN A 75 -8.01 -5.26 -13.71
CA ASN A 75 -8.01 -4.25 -14.75
C ASN A 75 -6.67 -4.16 -15.52
N TYR A 76 -5.71 -5.04 -15.20
CA TYR A 76 -4.39 -5.03 -15.80
C TYR A 76 -4.39 -5.74 -17.16
N ARG A 77 -3.90 -5.05 -18.20
CA ARG A 77 -3.88 -5.56 -19.60
C ARG A 77 -2.50 -6.00 -20.09
N GLY A 78 -1.48 -5.92 -19.25
CA GLY A 78 -0.12 -6.29 -19.63
C GLY A 78 0.24 -7.75 -19.32
N LYS A 79 1.52 -8.07 -19.43
CA LYS A 79 2.05 -9.39 -19.10
C LYS A 79 2.31 -9.49 -17.60
N ARG A 80 1.69 -10.49 -16.95
CA ARG A 80 1.97 -10.77 -15.53
C ARG A 80 3.42 -11.27 -15.35
N PRO A 81 4.19 -10.72 -14.40
CA PRO A 81 5.50 -11.24 -14.04
C PRO A 81 5.40 -12.66 -13.46
N GLN A 82 6.52 -13.38 -13.42
CA GLN A 82 6.57 -14.72 -12.85
C GLN A 82 6.76 -14.65 -11.34
N GLY A 83 6.31 -15.70 -10.63
CA GLY A 83 6.60 -15.86 -9.22
C GLY A 83 8.11 -15.86 -8.98
N GLY A 84 8.56 -15.09 -7.99
CA GLY A 84 9.97 -14.88 -7.68
C GLY A 84 10.58 -13.62 -8.30
N ASP A 85 9.94 -13.00 -9.29
CA ASP A 85 10.44 -11.77 -9.90
C ASP A 85 10.38 -10.61 -8.90
N HIS A 86 11.45 -9.81 -8.86
CA HIS A 86 11.40 -8.49 -8.23
C HIS A 86 10.70 -7.51 -9.17
N VAL A 87 9.74 -6.75 -8.63
CA VAL A 87 8.87 -5.89 -9.44
C VAL A 87 8.59 -4.58 -8.71
N GLU A 88 8.30 -3.55 -9.50
CA GLU A 88 7.63 -2.32 -9.07
C GLU A 88 6.17 -2.41 -9.53
N VAL A 89 5.25 -2.41 -8.58
CA VAL A 89 3.80 -2.40 -8.81
C VAL A 89 3.31 -0.96 -8.67
N CYS A 90 2.81 -0.39 -9.76
CA CYS A 90 2.20 0.92 -9.79
C CYS A 90 0.69 0.76 -9.95
N GLY A 91 -0.08 1.39 -9.06
CA GLY A 91 -1.52 1.24 -9.07
C GLY A 91 -2.23 2.13 -8.07
N THR A 92 -3.54 1.96 -7.96
CA THR A 92 -4.34 2.67 -6.97
C THR A 92 -4.44 1.84 -5.70
N LEU A 93 -4.17 2.47 -4.55
CA LEU A 93 -4.33 1.83 -3.24
C LEU A 93 -5.82 1.82 -2.86
N MET A 94 -6.36 0.61 -2.74
CA MET A 94 -7.78 0.36 -2.51
C MET A 94 -7.97 -0.49 -1.26
N LEU A 95 -9.19 -0.53 -0.76
CA LEU A 95 -9.61 -1.32 0.39
C LEU A 95 -10.70 -2.29 -0.04
N TYR A 96 -10.64 -3.56 0.37
CA TYR A 96 -11.74 -4.50 0.21
C TYR A 96 -12.36 -4.87 1.56
N ASP A 97 -13.66 -5.11 1.53
CA ASP A 97 -14.42 -5.60 2.69
C ASP A 97 -14.14 -7.10 2.91
N THR A 98 -13.68 -7.46 4.11
CA THR A 98 -13.35 -8.86 4.44
C THR A 98 -14.56 -9.70 4.82
N GLU A 99 -15.70 -9.08 5.13
CA GLU A 99 -16.92 -9.78 5.59
C GLU A 99 -17.84 -10.16 4.43
N CYS A 100 -17.89 -9.35 3.37
CA CYS A 100 -18.84 -9.51 2.26
C CYS A 100 -18.43 -10.56 1.21
N SER A 101 -17.73 -11.62 1.62
CA SER A 101 -16.92 -12.54 0.80
C SER A 101 -15.59 -11.90 0.38
N ALA A 102 -14.51 -12.69 0.37
CA ALA A 102 -13.17 -12.29 -0.08
C ALA A 102 -13.08 -11.87 -1.56
N ASP A 103 -14.23 -11.59 -2.17
CA ASP A 103 -14.37 -11.13 -3.54
C ASP A 103 -14.14 -9.61 -3.55
N ILE A 104 -13.14 -9.17 -4.31
CA ILE A 104 -12.69 -7.78 -4.46
C ILE A 104 -13.76 -6.92 -5.18
N ASN A 105 -15.04 -7.33 -5.17
CA ASN A 105 -16.14 -6.63 -5.82
C ASN A 105 -16.72 -5.49 -4.96
N SER A 106 -16.56 -5.56 -3.64
CA SER A 106 -16.88 -4.45 -2.73
C SER A 106 -15.59 -3.74 -2.33
N THR A 107 -15.21 -2.71 -3.10
CA THR A 107 -13.99 -1.94 -2.86
C THR A 107 -14.31 -0.50 -2.51
N THR A 108 -13.42 0.11 -1.75
CA THR A 108 -13.49 1.52 -1.36
C THR A 108 -12.10 2.12 -1.24
N THR A 109 -12.01 3.40 -0.88
CA THR A 109 -10.76 4.13 -0.69
C THR A 109 -10.61 4.61 0.74
N SER A 110 -9.37 4.92 1.15
CA SER A 110 -9.14 5.56 2.45
C SER A 110 -9.80 6.94 2.54
N GLY A 111 -9.94 7.65 1.42
CA GLY A 111 -10.68 8.90 1.32
C GLY A 111 -12.15 8.75 1.72
N PHE A 112 -12.84 7.75 1.15
CA PHE A 112 -14.23 7.45 1.49
C PHE A 112 -14.40 7.10 2.98
N LEU A 113 -13.49 6.30 3.55
CA LEU A 113 -13.55 5.99 4.99
C LEU A 113 -13.38 7.24 5.86
N ARG A 114 -12.52 8.18 5.46
CA ARG A 114 -12.35 9.46 6.18
C ARG A 114 -13.62 10.32 6.13
N GLU A 115 -14.23 10.45 4.96
CA GLU A 115 -15.49 11.19 4.80
C GLU A 115 -16.57 10.61 5.71
N ARG A 116 -16.74 9.28 5.71
CA ARG A 116 -17.69 8.60 6.60
C ARG A 116 -17.41 8.80 8.09
N LEU A 117 -16.15 8.87 8.50
CA LEU A 117 -15.78 9.16 9.89
C LEU A 117 -16.09 10.63 10.28
N MET A 118 -16.11 11.56 9.32
CA MET A 118 -16.47 12.95 9.57
C MET A 118 -17.99 13.17 9.65
N GLU A 119 -18.77 12.29 9.02
CA GLU A 119 -20.24 12.38 8.95
C GLU A 119 -20.97 11.65 10.09
N THR A 120 -20.27 10.85 10.90
CA THR A 120 -20.89 10.05 11.96
C THR A 120 -20.83 10.73 13.32
N ASP A 121 -21.91 10.59 14.10
CA ASP A 121 -21.95 10.99 15.52
C ASP A 121 -21.24 9.98 16.45
N ASN A 122 -20.94 8.77 15.95
CA ASN A 122 -20.33 7.68 16.72
C ASN A 122 -19.01 7.22 16.10
N ILE A 123 -18.03 8.14 16.10
CA ILE A 123 -16.73 7.96 15.47
C ILE A 123 -16.00 6.73 16.03
N ASP A 124 -16.03 6.52 17.35
CA ASP A 124 -15.26 5.45 18.00
C ASP A 124 -15.73 4.04 17.61
N GLU A 125 -17.04 3.84 17.49
CA GLU A 125 -17.60 2.56 17.06
C GLU A 125 -17.30 2.29 15.58
N LEU A 126 -17.54 3.29 14.72
CA LEU A 126 -17.28 3.17 13.29
C LEU A 126 -15.78 2.96 12.99
N PHE A 127 -14.90 3.63 13.72
CA PHE A 127 -13.45 3.48 13.59
C PHE A 127 -13.00 2.05 13.97
N LYS A 128 -13.57 1.48 15.03
CA LYS A 128 -13.27 0.08 15.40
C LYS A 128 -13.79 -0.90 14.36
N GLU A 129 -15.00 -0.69 13.84
CA GLU A 129 -15.59 -1.51 12.78
C GLU A 129 -14.72 -1.48 11.53
N MET A 130 -14.40 -0.29 11.01
CA MET A 130 -13.61 -0.12 9.79
C MET A 130 -12.24 -0.80 9.89
N ARG A 131 -11.57 -0.72 11.05
CA ARG A 131 -10.27 -1.36 11.29
C ARG A 131 -10.31 -2.88 11.11
N LEU A 132 -11.38 -3.53 11.53
CA LEU A 132 -11.53 -4.97 11.43
C LEU A 132 -11.99 -5.40 10.04
N LYS A 133 -12.83 -4.56 9.43
CA LYS A 133 -13.55 -4.87 8.19
C LYS A 133 -12.70 -4.72 6.93
N TYR A 134 -11.90 -3.65 6.83
CA TYR A 134 -11.24 -3.27 5.58
C TYR A 134 -9.76 -3.67 5.56
N LYS A 135 -9.34 -4.30 4.46
CA LYS A 135 -7.93 -4.62 4.19
C LYS A 135 -7.43 -3.94 2.92
N PRO A 136 -6.17 -3.47 2.91
CA PRO A 136 -5.60 -2.81 1.75
C PRO A 136 -5.11 -3.79 0.69
N PHE A 137 -5.19 -3.35 -0.56
CA PHE A 137 -4.60 -4.00 -1.72
C PHE A 137 -4.25 -2.95 -2.79
N ILE A 138 -3.38 -3.31 -3.73
CA ILE A 138 -3.10 -2.44 -4.89
C ILE A 138 -3.86 -2.96 -6.11
N GLU A 139 -4.72 -2.12 -6.69
CA GLU A 139 -5.26 -2.36 -8.02
C GLU A 139 -4.22 -1.97 -9.07
N VAL A 140 -3.70 -2.95 -9.80
CA VAL A 140 -2.52 -2.80 -10.66
C VAL A 140 -2.87 -2.06 -11.94
N GLU A 141 -2.23 -0.89 -12.15
CA GLU A 141 -2.25 -0.15 -13.42
C GLU A 141 -1.05 -0.55 -14.29
N TYR A 142 0.16 -0.59 -13.69
CA TYR A 142 1.41 -0.96 -14.34
C TYR A 142 2.25 -1.84 -13.42
N ILE A 143 3.04 -2.73 -14.01
CA ILE A 143 4.00 -3.54 -13.26
C ILE A 143 5.26 -3.73 -14.10
N ASN A 144 6.41 -3.45 -13.50
CA ASN A 144 7.69 -3.47 -14.18
C ASN A 144 8.67 -4.39 -13.44
N PRO A 145 9.37 -5.31 -14.12
CA PRO A 145 10.48 -6.04 -13.51
C PRO A 145 11.61 -5.09 -13.09
N VAL A 146 12.19 -5.33 -11.92
CA VAL A 146 13.25 -4.50 -11.35
C VAL A 146 14.46 -5.35 -11.03
N LYS A 147 15.59 -5.07 -11.68
CA LYS A 147 16.86 -5.79 -11.42
C LYS A 147 17.46 -5.44 -10.06
N GLU A 148 17.43 -4.16 -9.70
CA GLU A 148 18.09 -3.59 -8.52
C GLU A 148 17.08 -3.10 -7.47
N ALA A 149 16.11 -3.95 -7.11
CA ALA A 149 14.93 -3.56 -6.33
C ALA A 149 15.28 -2.94 -4.98
N ARG A 150 16.21 -3.55 -4.25
CA ARG A 150 16.69 -3.05 -2.95
C ARG A 150 17.37 -1.68 -3.07
N ARG A 151 18.13 -1.46 -4.14
CA ARG A 151 18.75 -0.15 -4.42
C ARG A 151 17.70 0.90 -4.73
N MET A 152 16.65 0.55 -5.47
CA MET A 152 15.54 1.47 -5.75
C MET A 152 14.76 1.82 -4.48
N ILE A 153 14.50 0.85 -3.60
CA ILE A 153 13.90 1.11 -2.28
C ILE A 153 14.75 2.11 -1.49
N ALA A 154 16.06 1.86 -1.37
CA ALA A 154 17.00 2.76 -0.70
C ALA A 154 16.97 4.18 -1.30
N CYS A 155 17.02 4.30 -2.63
CA CYS A 155 16.93 5.60 -3.30
C CYS A 155 15.60 6.32 -2.99
N ASN A 156 14.47 5.61 -3.03
CA ASN A 156 13.16 6.17 -2.73
C ASN A 156 13.09 6.69 -1.29
N LEU A 157 13.63 5.94 -0.32
CA LEU A 157 13.68 6.37 1.08
C LEU A 157 14.55 7.61 1.28
N ARG A 158 15.74 7.66 0.66
CA ARG A 158 16.59 8.85 0.71
C ARG A 158 15.91 10.08 0.13
N MET A 159 15.22 9.93 -1.00
CA MET A 159 14.49 11.04 -1.63
C MET A 159 13.39 11.58 -0.71
N ARG A 160 12.67 10.70 0.00
CA ARG A 160 11.67 11.14 0.99
C ARG A 160 12.32 11.93 2.14
N CYS A 161 13.44 11.47 2.67
CA CYS A 161 14.19 12.20 3.71
C CYS A 161 14.61 13.61 3.26
N LEU A 162 14.96 13.79 1.98
CA LEU A 162 15.30 15.11 1.44
C LEU A 162 14.07 16.03 1.33
N GLN A 163 12.89 15.47 1.02
CA GLN A 163 11.64 16.21 0.92
C GLN A 163 11.11 16.65 2.29
N THR A 164 11.32 15.85 3.34
CA THR A 164 10.87 16.19 4.71
C THR A 164 11.78 17.19 5.41
N ASN A 165 13.05 17.30 5.00
CA ASN A 165 14.05 18.19 5.60
C ASN A 165 14.12 19.59 4.95
N ASN A 166 13.35 19.84 3.88
CA ASN A 166 13.15 21.18 3.33
C ASN A 166 11.72 21.64 3.67
N PRO A 167 11.52 22.39 4.77
CA PRO A 167 10.28 23.11 4.96
C PRO A 167 10.24 24.24 3.94
N GLY A 168 9.55 24.01 2.83
CA GLY A 168 9.07 25.10 1.98
C GLY A 168 8.00 25.90 2.70
#